data_AF-A0A2N5A2F7-F1
#
_entry.id   AF-A0A2N5A2F7-F1
#
_cell.length_a   1.000
_cell.length_b   1.000
_cell.length_c   1.000
_cell.angle_alpha   90.00
_cell.angle_beta   90.00
_cell.angle_gamma   90.00
#
_symmetry.space_group_name_H-M   'P 1'
#
loop_
_entity.id
_entity.type
_entity.pdbx_description
1 polymer ?
#
loop_
_entity_poly.entity_id
_entity_poly.type
_entity_poly.pdbx_seq_one_letter_code
_entity_poly.pdbx_strand_id
1 'polypeptide(L)'
;MSAFTPASEVLLRHSDDFESARVLFAGDLQDDLPARLDTAASRAHTQQFHHWQVLNRQMGDNVRFSLVAEAADVADCDTLIYY
;
A
#
# COMPACT_ATOMS: atom_id res chain seq x y z
N MET A 1 7.08 -14.57 15.75
CA MET A 1 6.83 -14.58 14.30
C MET A 1 6.74 -13.13 13.87
N SER A 2 7.34 -12.76 12.73
CA SER A 2 7.23 -11.40 12.21
C SER A 2 5.76 -11.06 11.96
N ALA A 3 5.38 -9.81 12.21
CA ALA A 3 4.02 -9.33 11.93
C ALA A 3 3.80 -9.11 10.43
N PHE A 4 4.87 -9.11 9.62
CA PHE A 4 4.86 -8.80 8.21
C PHE A 4 5.33 -9.98 7.36
N THR A 5 4.93 -9.97 6.10
CA THR A 5 5.39 -10.92 5.09
C THR A 5 6.87 -10.71 4.78
N PRO A 6 7.58 -11.73 4.26
CA PRO A 6 8.96 -11.57 3.82
C PRO A 6 9.15 -10.46 2.76
N ALA A 7 8.16 -10.23 1.89
CA ALA A 7 8.19 -9.16 0.91
C ALA A 7 8.15 -7.77 1.57
N SER A 8 7.25 -7.58 2.54
CA SER A 8 7.18 -6.36 3.35
C SER A 8 8.45 -6.13 4.19
N GLU A 9 9.08 -7.20 4.69
CA GLU A 9 10.38 -7.09 5.38
C GLU A 9 11.52 -6.62 4.48
N VAL A 10 11.49 -6.94 3.18
CA VAL A 10 12.48 -6.38 2.23
C VAL A 10 12.28 -4.88 2.12
N LEU A 11 11.04 -4.41 1.97
CA LEU A 11 10.74 -2.98 1.88
C LEU A 11 11.13 -2.22 3.15
N LEU A 12 10.89 -2.81 4.32
CA LEU A 12 11.26 -2.21 5.62
C LEU A 12 12.77 -2.01 5.79
N ARG A 13 13.62 -2.75 5.08
CA ARG A 13 15.08 -2.53 5.09
C ARG A 13 15.50 -1.29 4.30
N HIS A 14 14.58 -0.73 3.52
CA HIS A 14 14.74 0.44 2.68
C HIS A 14 13.73 1.53 3.06
N SER A 15 13.21 1.52 4.30
CA SER A 15 12.17 2.44 4.76
C SER A 15 12.51 3.91 4.49
N ASP A 16 13.77 4.28 4.72
CA ASP A 16 14.26 5.65 4.61
C ASP A 16 14.13 6.21 3.19
N ASP A 17 14.17 5.33 2.17
CA ASP A 17 14.01 5.72 0.76
C ASP A 17 12.57 6.16 0.45
N PHE A 18 11.59 5.79 1.29
CA PHE A 18 10.16 6.05 1.07
C PHE A 18 9.58 7.20 1.89
N GLU A 19 10.30 7.75 2.87
CA GLU A 19 9.78 8.79 3.79
C GLU A 19 9.23 10.02 3.04
N SER A 20 9.89 10.41 1.95
CA SER A 20 9.47 11.56 1.12
C SER A 20 8.59 11.18 -0.08
N ALA A 21 8.37 9.88 -0.30
CA ALA A 21 7.65 9.36 -1.46
C ALA A 21 6.14 9.43 -1.27
N ARG A 22 5.41 9.56 -2.39
CA ARG A 22 3.95 9.45 -2.45
C ARG A 22 3.60 8.13 -3.11
N VAL A 23 3.42 7.12 -2.28
CA VAL A 23 3.42 5.71 -2.69
C VAL A 23 2.01 5.21 -2.99
N LEU A 24 1.87 4.52 -4.12
CA LEU A 24 0.77 3.61 -4.39
C LEU A 24 1.24 2.16 -4.14
N PHE A 25 0.56 1.45 -3.25
CA PHE A 25 0.73 0.02 -3.01
C PHE A 25 -0.29 -0.79 -3.84
N ALA A 26 0.17 -1.81 -4.56
CA ALA A 26 -0.70 -2.69 -5.34
C ALA A 26 -0.13 -4.13 -5.42
N GLY A 27 -0.88 -5.03 -6.05
CA GLY A 27 -0.50 -6.45 -6.16
C GLY A 27 -1.00 -7.27 -4.96
N ASP A 28 -0.17 -8.18 -4.46
CA ASP A 28 -0.55 -9.11 -3.40
C ASP A 28 -0.35 -8.54 -1.97
N LEU A 29 -1.28 -7.69 -1.53
CA LEU A 29 -1.26 -6.98 -0.24
C LEU A 29 -1.62 -7.85 0.98
N GLN A 30 -0.83 -8.89 1.23
CA GLN A 30 -1.07 -9.93 2.25
C GLN A 30 -0.98 -9.43 3.72
N ASP A 31 -0.42 -8.25 3.96
CA ASP A 31 -0.29 -7.64 5.28
C ASP A 31 -0.65 -6.14 5.28
N ASP A 32 -0.52 -5.50 6.45
CA ASP A 32 -0.94 -4.11 6.65
C ASP A 32 0.20 -3.08 6.47
N LEU A 33 1.32 -3.44 5.84
CA LEU A 33 2.42 -2.49 5.58
C LEU A 33 1.96 -1.21 4.85
N PRO A 34 1.07 -1.25 3.84
CA PRO A 34 0.61 -0.03 3.16
C PRO A 34 0.01 1.04 4.09
N ALA A 35 -0.52 0.62 5.24
CA ALA A 35 -1.08 1.52 6.24
C ALA A 35 -0.07 2.00 7.30
N ARG A 36 1.12 1.39 7.34
CA ARG A 36 2.09 1.53 8.44
C ARG A 36 3.47 2.04 8.02
N LEU A 37 3.82 1.94 6.74
CA LEU A 37 5.09 2.48 6.24
C LEU A 37 5.05 4.02 6.29
N ASP A 38 6.09 4.62 6.84
CA ASP A 38 6.24 6.07 6.88
C ASP A 38 6.54 6.59 5.46
N THR A 39 5.63 7.41 4.93
CA THR A 39 5.72 8.03 3.61
C THR A 39 5.11 9.43 3.65
N ALA A 40 5.33 10.23 2.60
CA ALA A 40 4.67 11.54 2.48
C ALA A 40 3.16 11.40 2.18
N ALA A 41 2.78 10.34 1.47
CA ALA A 41 1.39 9.93 1.28
C ALA A 41 1.34 8.45 0.86
N SER A 42 0.41 7.68 1.45
CA SER A 42 0.19 6.27 1.10
C SER A 42 -1.22 6.07 0.53
N ARG A 43 -1.30 5.45 -0.64
CA ARG A 43 -2.52 4.92 -1.25
C ARG A 43 -2.38 3.44 -1.52
N ALA A 44 -3.49 2.72 -1.62
CA ALA A 44 -3.48 1.32 -2.01
C ALA A 44 -4.59 0.99 -3.00
N HIS A 45 -4.31 0.12 -3.96
CA HIS A 45 -5.30 -0.47 -4.86
C HIS A 45 -5.21 -2.00 -4.78
N THR A 46 -6.36 -2.66 -4.68
CA THR A 46 -6.40 -4.12 -4.67
C THR A 46 -7.63 -4.69 -5.35
N GLN A 47 -7.46 -5.85 -5.97
CA GLN A 47 -8.54 -6.70 -6.48
C GLN A 47 -9.03 -7.71 -5.44
N GLN A 48 -8.46 -7.72 -4.23
CA GLN A 48 -8.80 -8.66 -3.16
C GLN A 48 -9.63 -7.97 -2.09
N PHE A 49 -10.92 -8.32 -1.99
CA PHE A 49 -11.85 -7.65 -1.08
C PHE A 49 -11.43 -7.76 0.40
N HIS A 50 -10.87 -8.90 0.80
CA HIS A 50 -10.43 -9.11 2.18
C HIS A 50 -9.19 -8.27 2.54
N HIS A 51 -8.26 -8.04 1.61
CA HIS A 51 -7.15 -7.10 1.81
C HIS A 51 -7.67 -5.67 1.99
N TRP A 52 -8.61 -5.25 1.12
CA TRP A 52 -9.26 -3.95 1.27
C TRP A 52 -9.98 -3.81 2.61
N GLN A 53 -10.72 -4.82 3.07
CA GLN A 53 -11.42 -4.77 4.37
C GLN A 53 -10.46 -4.55 5.56
N VAL A 54 -9.25 -5.10 5.50
CA VAL A 54 -8.22 -4.91 6.53
C VAL A 54 -7.65 -3.49 6.46
N LEU A 55 -7.21 -3.07 5.28
CA LEU A 55 -6.56 -1.77 5.07
C LEU A 55 -7.51 -0.59 5.23
N ASN A 56 -8.78 -0.73 4.81
CA ASN A 56 -9.76 0.36 4.83
C ASN A 56 -10.06 0.86 6.25
N ARG A 57 -9.88 0.01 7.26
CA ARG A 57 -10.02 0.40 8.67
C ARG A 57 -8.97 1.42 9.12
N GLN A 58 -7.79 1.41 8.48
CA GLN A 58 -6.66 2.26 8.82
C GLN A 58 -6.50 3.42 7.81
N MET A 59 -6.74 3.15 6.53
CA MET A 59 -6.46 4.08 5.42
C MET A 59 -7.70 4.85 4.91
N GLY A 60 -8.92 4.40 5.23
CA GLY A 60 -10.14 5.01 4.70
C GLY A 60 -10.15 5.11 3.16
N ASP A 61 -10.49 6.27 2.63
CA ASP A 61 -10.63 6.52 1.18
C ASP A 61 -9.32 6.40 0.37
N ASN A 62 -8.18 6.28 1.06
CA ASN A 62 -6.87 6.07 0.44
C ASN A 62 -6.64 4.62 -0.01
N VAL A 63 -7.54 3.68 0.31
CA VAL A 63 -7.51 2.32 -0.25
C VAL A 63 -8.74 2.03 -1.09
N ARG A 64 -8.50 1.50 -2.30
CA ARG A 64 -9.51 1.29 -3.32
C ARG A 64 -9.58 -0.18 -3.69
N PHE A 65 -10.81 -0.70 -3.73
CA PHE A 65 -11.12 -2.03 -4.19
C PHE A 65 -11.90 -1.95 -5.51
N SER A 66 -11.30 -2.43 -6.58
CA SER A 66 -11.92 -2.53 -7.89
C SER A 66 -11.14 -3.49 -8.77
N LEU A 67 -11.75 -3.98 -9.86
CA LEU A 67 -11.05 -4.83 -10.83
C LEU A 67 -9.94 -4.05 -11.56
N VAL A 68 -10.22 -2.80 -11.93
CA VAL A 68 -9.30 -1.94 -12.68
C VAL A 68 -9.10 -0.66 -11.89
N ALA A 69 -7.85 -0.28 -11.67
CA ALA A 69 -7.51 1.00 -11.05
C ALA A 69 -7.85 2.15 -12.02
N GLU A 70 -8.49 3.19 -11.50
CA GLU A 70 -8.81 4.40 -12.25
C GLU A 70 -7.71 5.46 -12.08
N ALA A 71 -7.70 6.46 -12.96
CA ALA A 71 -6.73 7.55 -12.88
C ALA A 71 -6.77 8.28 -11.51
N ALA A 72 -7.94 8.35 -10.88
CA ALA A 72 -8.10 8.94 -9.55
C ALA A 72 -7.49 8.10 -8.42
N ASP A 73 -7.38 6.78 -8.59
CA ASP A 73 -6.80 5.87 -7.60
C ASP A 73 -5.26 6.03 -7.53
N VAL A 74 -4.65 6.38 -8.66
CA VAL A 74 -3.20 6.56 -8.85
C VAL A 74 -2.78 8.04 -8.76
N ALA A 75 -3.75 8.95 -8.70
CA ALA A 75 -3.50 10.38 -8.72
C ALA A 75 -2.61 10.82 -7.53
N ASP A 76 -1.71 11.76 -7.83
CA ASP A 76 -0.76 12.30 -6.88
C ASP A 76 0.13 11.22 -6.21
N CYS A 77 0.44 10.13 -6.90
CA CYS A 77 1.50 9.19 -6.50
C CYS A 77 2.70 9.33 -7.46
N ASP A 78 3.90 9.36 -6.90
CA ASP A 78 5.16 9.41 -7.66
C ASP A 78 5.90 8.06 -7.65
N THR A 79 5.47 7.13 -6.80
CA THR A 79 6.13 5.85 -6.55
C THR A 79 5.11 4.71 -6.54
N LEU A 80 5.42 3.60 -7.22
CA LEU A 80 4.64 2.37 -7.20
C LEU A 80 5.41 1.27 -6.47
N ILE A 81 4.82 0.70 -5.42
CA ILE A 81 5.26 -0.54 -4.79
C ILE A 81 4.27 -1.64 -5.21
N TYR A 82 4.74 -2.58 -6.01
CA TYR A 82 3.94 -3.71 -6.49
C TYR A 82 4.48 -5.01 -5.91
N TYR A 83 3.63 -5.70 -5.13
CA TYR A 83 3.94 -7.00 -4.50
C TYR A 83 3.66 -8.17 -5.43
#